data_AF-A0A2H4ZZS3-F1
#
_entry.id   AF-A0A2H4ZZS3-F1
#
_cell.length_a   1.000
_cell.length_b   1.000
_cell.length_c   1.000
_cell.angle_alpha   90.00
_cell.angle_beta   90.00
_cell.angle_gamma   90.00
#
_symmetry.space_group_name_H-M   'P 1'
#
loop_
_entity.id
_entity.type
_entity.pdbx_description
1 polymer ?
#
loop_
_entity_poly.entity_id
_entity_poly.type
_entity_poly.pdbx_seq_one_letter_code
_entity_poly.pdbx_strand_id
1 'polypeptide(L)'
;MAANELRSRIQRVAPATSGRLTASEFLLSGAAAGLVGWGGTQAVAWSDHATGALLVTVLWAVLIGGFVGLTVLHAPDSIRFSDAMFAWGAVNSTAMALTVAGLFSVVPGQLAFWHAWVGATAVGYCWTGGVLEGAGQPVRGRGYLGAGVVGLGLLAIGAVAFPLVSSAGYLALAALHALPMLLDVRTALPAAHRTSVVGVAVAAVLVAGVVVA
;
A
#
# COMPACT_ATOMS: atom_id res chain seq x y z
N MET A 1 -14.40 -20.34 -10.94
CA MET A 1 -14.72 -21.47 -10.03
C MET A 1 -13.72 -21.59 -8.87
N ALA A 2 -12.41 -21.72 -9.12
CA ALA A 2 -11.40 -21.92 -8.06
C ALA A 2 -11.37 -20.82 -6.96
N ALA A 3 -11.47 -19.53 -7.35
CA ALA A 3 -11.43 -18.42 -6.38
C ALA A 3 -12.64 -18.39 -5.41
N ASN A 4 -13.83 -18.74 -5.90
CA ASN A 4 -15.04 -18.80 -5.08
C ASN A 4 -14.98 -19.97 -4.10
N GLU A 5 -14.42 -21.11 -4.53
CA GLU A 5 -14.21 -22.25 -3.66
C GLU A 5 -13.20 -21.92 -2.55
N LEU A 6 -12.07 -21.31 -2.89
CA LEU A 6 -11.09 -20.84 -1.91
C LEU A 6 -11.72 -19.87 -0.90
N ARG A 7 -12.49 -18.89 -1.37
CA ARG A 7 -13.22 -17.94 -0.51
C ARG A 7 -14.12 -18.65 0.48
N SER A 8 -14.94 -19.59 0.01
CA SER A 8 -15.86 -20.35 0.89
C SER A 8 -15.12 -21.22 1.92
N ARG A 9 -13.95 -21.78 1.55
CA ARG A 9 -13.10 -22.54 2.48
C ARG A 9 -12.54 -21.63 3.56
N ILE A 10 -12.00 -20.46 3.20
CA ILE A 10 -11.45 -19.50 4.16
C ILE A 10 -12.56 -18.96 5.08
N GLN A 11 -13.74 -18.64 4.54
CA GLN A 11 -14.89 -18.17 5.32
C GLN A 11 -15.28 -19.14 6.45
N ARG A 12 -15.22 -20.45 6.20
CA ARG A 12 -15.58 -21.47 7.20
C ARG A 12 -14.59 -21.60 8.36
N VAL A 13 -13.33 -21.23 8.16
CA VAL A 13 -12.28 -21.33 9.18
C VAL A 13 -11.91 -19.97 9.79
N ALA A 14 -12.42 -18.87 9.23
CA ALA A 14 -12.17 -17.54 9.74
C ALA A 14 -12.87 -17.35 11.09
N PRO A 15 -12.23 -16.66 12.05
CA PRO A 15 -12.87 -16.35 13.32
C PRO A 15 -14.10 -15.46 13.11
N ALA A 16 -15.02 -15.50 14.08
CA ALA A 16 -16.16 -14.60 14.10
C ALA A 16 -15.69 -13.14 14.15
N THR A 17 -16.31 -12.29 13.33
CA THR A 17 -16.06 -10.85 13.33
C THR A 17 -17.12 -10.13 14.17
N SER A 18 -16.72 -9.07 14.86
CA SER A 18 -17.67 -8.17 15.51
C SER A 18 -18.44 -7.29 14.50
N GLY A 19 -17.95 -7.17 13.26
CA GLY A 19 -18.54 -6.34 12.21
C GLY A 19 -18.55 -4.83 12.52
N ARG A 20 -17.84 -4.38 13.56
CA ARG A 20 -17.89 -2.99 14.05
C ARG A 20 -17.11 -2.01 13.18
N LEU A 21 -16.16 -2.49 12.38
CA LEU A 21 -15.31 -1.63 11.57
C LEU A 21 -16.04 -1.24 10.27
N THR A 22 -16.32 0.05 10.12
CA THR A 22 -16.89 0.59 8.88
C THR A 22 -15.86 0.59 7.75
N ALA A 23 -16.33 0.70 6.50
CA ALA A 23 -15.44 0.81 5.34
C ALA A 23 -14.50 2.02 5.43
N SER A 24 -15.00 3.16 5.93
CA SER A 24 -14.17 4.35 6.13
C SER A 24 -13.09 4.13 7.19
N GLU A 25 -13.44 3.55 8.35
CA GLU A 25 -12.47 3.26 9.40
C GLU A 25 -11.42 2.25 8.95
N PHE A 26 -11.82 1.25 8.14
CA PHE A 26 -10.88 0.32 7.52
C PHE A 26 -9.87 1.03 6.62
N LEU A 27 -10.34 1.90 5.72
CA LEU A 27 -9.48 2.68 4.81
C LEU A 27 -8.57 3.64 5.59
N LEU A 28 -9.10 4.33 6.59
CA LEU A 28 -8.31 5.24 7.44
C LEU A 28 -7.26 4.49 8.26
N SER A 29 -7.61 3.31 8.78
CA SER A 29 -6.67 2.45 9.50
C SER A 29 -5.54 1.96 8.59
N GLY A 30 -5.87 1.56 7.35
CA GLY A 30 -4.89 1.20 6.33
C GLY A 30 -4.00 2.39 5.96
N ALA A 31 -4.59 3.57 5.76
CA ALA A 31 -3.86 4.80 5.46
C ALA A 31 -2.88 5.16 6.58
N ALA A 32 -3.33 5.11 7.84
CA ALA A 32 -2.50 5.38 9.01
C ALA A 32 -1.35 4.37 9.12
N ALA A 33 -1.63 3.07 8.99
CA ALA A 33 -0.59 2.04 9.02
C ALA A 33 0.48 2.26 7.94
N GLY A 34 0.07 2.61 6.72
CA GLY A 34 1.00 2.95 5.64
C GLY A 34 1.81 4.22 5.90
N LEU A 35 1.18 5.30 6.37
CA LEU A 35 1.89 6.55 6.71
C LEU A 35 2.96 6.30 7.77
N VAL A 36 2.60 5.62 8.86
CA VAL A 36 3.52 5.34 9.96
C VAL A 36 4.61 4.36 9.52
N GLY A 37 4.25 3.30 8.79
CA GLY A 37 5.21 2.28 8.34
C GLY A 37 6.23 2.85 7.37
N TRP A 38 5.79 3.52 6.32
CA TRP A 38 6.67 4.10 5.31
C TRP A 38 7.43 5.33 5.83
N GLY A 39 6.78 6.20 6.60
CA GLY A 39 7.44 7.34 7.25
C GLY A 39 8.50 6.91 8.26
N GLY A 40 8.21 5.90 9.08
CA GLY A 40 9.18 5.30 9.99
C GLY A 40 10.33 4.61 9.25
N THR A 41 10.04 3.95 8.13
CA THR A 41 11.07 3.37 7.25
C THR A 41 12.02 4.45 6.71
N GLN A 42 11.49 5.60 6.26
CA GLN A 42 12.32 6.73 5.84
C GLN A 42 13.18 7.26 6.99
N ALA A 43 12.58 7.47 8.17
CA ALA A 43 13.29 8.03 9.32
C ALA A 43 14.47 7.14 9.74
N VAL A 44 14.27 5.81 9.75
CA VAL A 44 15.35 4.86 10.01
C VAL A 44 16.41 4.92 8.91
N ALA A 45 16.00 4.96 7.63
CA ALA A 45 16.94 5.07 6.51
C ALA A 45 17.83 6.32 6.58
N TRP A 46 17.31 7.46 7.06
CA TRP A 46 18.10 8.68 7.24
C TRP A 46 19.06 8.63 8.43
N SER A 47 18.77 7.81 9.44
CA SER A 47 19.61 7.75 10.65
C SER A 47 20.89 6.93 10.50
N ASP A 48 21.04 6.19 9.40
CA ASP A 48 22.14 5.23 9.17
C ASP A 48 22.39 4.29 10.37
N HIS A 49 21.32 3.93 11.08
CA HIS A 49 21.43 3.15 12.31
C HIS A 49 21.90 1.72 11.99
N ALA A 50 22.91 1.23 12.71
CA ALA A 50 23.49 -0.11 12.48
C ALA A 50 22.46 -1.26 12.56
N THR A 51 21.35 -1.04 13.25
CA THR A 51 20.24 -1.99 13.41
C THR A 51 18.99 -1.60 12.61
N GLY A 52 19.11 -0.71 11.62
CA GLY A 52 17.98 -0.13 10.90
C GLY A 52 17.03 -1.17 10.28
N ALA A 53 17.57 -2.22 9.66
CA ALA A 53 16.77 -3.30 9.11
C ALA A 53 15.91 -4.02 10.17
N LEU A 54 16.45 -4.25 11.36
CA LEU A 54 15.71 -4.85 12.48
C LEU A 54 14.62 -3.92 12.99
N LEU A 55 14.92 -2.63 13.16
CA LEU A 55 13.94 -1.62 13.60
C LEU A 55 12.76 -1.51 12.63
N VAL A 56 13.03 -1.46 11.33
CA VAL A 56 12.00 -1.45 10.28
C VAL A 56 11.18 -2.73 10.28
N THR A 57 11.83 -3.89 10.49
CA THR A 57 11.13 -5.18 10.58
C THR A 57 10.17 -5.21 11.76
N VAL A 58 10.61 -4.77 12.95
CA VAL A 58 9.76 -4.69 14.16
C VAL A 58 8.60 -3.73 13.95
N LEU A 59 8.86 -2.54 13.38
CA LEU A 59 7.83 -1.55 13.05
C LEU A 59 6.73 -2.18 12.18
N TRP A 60 7.11 -2.81 11.07
CA TRP A 60 6.15 -3.44 10.16
C TRP A 60 5.44 -4.64 10.78
N ALA A 61 6.13 -5.46 11.59
CA ALA A 61 5.49 -6.57 12.28
C ALA A 61 4.36 -6.10 13.20
N VAL A 62 4.58 -5.01 13.96
CA VAL A 62 3.56 -4.41 14.83
C VAL A 62 2.41 -3.83 14.01
N LEU A 63 2.71 -3.04 12.97
CA LEU A 63 1.69 -2.38 12.15
C LEU A 63 0.83 -3.38 11.37
N ILE A 64 1.45 -4.36 10.71
CA ILE A 64 0.74 -5.40 9.96
C ILE A 64 -0.03 -6.29 10.92
N GLY A 65 0.56 -6.71 12.04
CA GLY A 65 -0.14 -7.50 13.05
C GLY A 65 -1.38 -6.79 13.59
N GLY A 66 -1.26 -5.49 13.91
CA GLY A 66 -2.37 -4.65 14.34
C GLY A 66 -3.45 -4.50 13.27
N PHE A 67 -3.08 -4.17 12.03
CA PHE A 67 -4.03 -4.00 10.93
C PHE A 67 -4.73 -5.31 10.54
N VAL A 68 -4.01 -6.42 10.47
CA VAL A 68 -4.58 -7.76 10.23
C VAL A 68 -5.51 -8.14 11.38
N GLY A 69 -5.12 -7.94 12.64
CA GLY A 69 -5.96 -8.21 13.80
C GLY A 69 -7.27 -7.41 13.75
N LEU A 70 -7.18 -6.10 13.52
CA LEU A 70 -8.33 -5.22 13.34
C LEU A 70 -9.25 -5.68 12.20
N THR A 71 -8.66 -6.06 11.06
CA THR A 71 -9.44 -6.52 9.89
C THR A 71 -10.13 -7.85 10.15
N VAL A 72 -9.40 -8.85 10.66
CA VAL A 72 -9.91 -10.20 10.89
C VAL A 72 -11.00 -10.21 11.97
N LEU A 73 -10.80 -9.44 13.05
CA LEU A 73 -11.69 -9.46 14.22
C LEU A 73 -12.85 -8.47 14.12
N HIS A 74 -12.74 -7.40 13.34
CA HIS A 74 -13.73 -6.32 13.36
C HIS A 74 -14.28 -5.90 12.00
N ALA A 75 -13.61 -6.20 10.88
CA ALA A 75 -14.17 -5.88 9.57
C ALA A 75 -15.33 -6.81 9.22
N PRO A 76 -16.40 -6.33 8.56
CA PRO A 76 -17.45 -7.19 8.03
C PRO A 76 -16.91 -8.11 6.93
N ASP A 77 -17.61 -9.21 6.68
CA ASP A 77 -17.24 -10.19 5.65
C ASP A 77 -17.19 -9.60 4.23
N SER A 78 -17.99 -8.56 3.96
CA SER A 78 -17.94 -7.80 2.72
C SER A 78 -16.60 -7.10 2.48
N ILE A 79 -15.81 -6.84 3.52
CA ILE A 79 -14.44 -6.32 3.43
C ILE A 79 -13.44 -7.48 3.43
N ARG A 80 -13.49 -8.34 4.47
CA ARG A 80 -12.54 -9.46 4.68
C ARG A 80 -12.38 -10.36 3.46
N PHE A 81 -13.48 -10.60 2.75
CA PHE A 81 -13.53 -11.51 1.61
C PHE A 81 -13.80 -10.80 0.27
N SER A 82 -13.55 -9.49 0.22
CA SER A 82 -13.62 -8.73 -1.03
C SER A 82 -12.50 -9.15 -2.00
N ASP A 83 -12.76 -9.01 -3.31
CA ASP A 83 -11.74 -9.24 -4.35
C ASP A 83 -10.51 -8.33 -4.15
N ALA A 84 -10.73 -7.09 -3.69
CA ALA A 84 -9.66 -6.17 -3.36
C ALA A 84 -8.76 -6.71 -2.24
N MET A 85 -9.33 -7.26 -1.16
CA MET A 85 -8.53 -7.82 -0.06
C MET A 85 -7.70 -9.04 -0.49
N PHE A 86 -8.23 -9.89 -1.37
CA PHE A 86 -7.45 -10.99 -1.93
C PHE A 86 -6.29 -10.49 -2.80
N ALA A 87 -6.53 -9.47 -3.63
CA ALA A 87 -5.49 -8.87 -4.45
C ALA A 87 -4.39 -8.23 -3.60
N TRP A 88 -4.76 -7.42 -2.59
CA TRP A 88 -3.82 -6.83 -1.64
C TRP A 88 -3.04 -7.87 -0.85
N GLY A 89 -3.72 -8.94 -0.41
CA GLY A 89 -3.06 -10.08 0.23
C GLY A 89 -1.99 -10.71 -0.67
N ALA A 90 -2.32 -10.99 -1.93
CA ALA A 90 -1.39 -11.56 -2.89
C ALA A 90 -0.18 -10.65 -3.16
N VAL A 91 -0.40 -9.38 -3.53
CA VAL A 91 0.71 -8.47 -3.87
C VAL A 91 1.61 -8.16 -2.68
N ASN A 92 1.03 -8.01 -1.47
CA ASN A 92 1.82 -7.77 -0.26
C ASN A 92 2.62 -9.02 0.14
N SER A 93 2.04 -10.22 0.01
CA SER A 93 2.78 -11.46 0.25
C SER A 93 3.93 -11.63 -0.75
N THR A 94 3.73 -11.28 -2.02
CA THR A 94 4.82 -11.29 -3.03
C THR A 94 5.91 -10.27 -2.69
N ALA A 95 5.56 -9.04 -2.34
CA ALA A 95 6.55 -8.02 -1.96
C ALA A 95 7.33 -8.41 -0.70
N MET A 96 6.65 -9.01 0.28
CA MET A 96 7.27 -9.56 1.48
C MET A 96 8.22 -10.71 1.15
N ALA A 97 7.84 -11.64 0.28
CA ALA A 97 8.72 -12.73 -0.15
C ALA A 97 10.01 -12.20 -0.81
N LEU A 98 9.91 -11.16 -1.64
CA LEU A 98 11.07 -10.48 -2.23
C LEU A 98 11.91 -9.76 -1.18
N THR A 99 11.28 -9.14 -0.17
CA THR A 99 11.97 -8.51 0.97
C THR A 99 12.79 -9.55 1.74
N VAL A 100 12.17 -10.68 2.10
CA VAL A 100 12.85 -11.79 2.80
C VAL A 100 14.00 -12.33 1.94
N ALA A 101 13.79 -12.54 0.64
CA ALA A 101 14.85 -12.96 -0.27
C ALA A 101 16.01 -11.93 -0.33
N GLY A 102 15.71 -10.64 -0.26
CA GLY A 102 16.71 -9.56 -0.16
C GLY A 102 17.52 -9.61 1.13
N LEU A 103 16.91 -9.97 2.26
CA LEU A 103 17.65 -10.16 3.54
C LEU A 103 18.68 -11.30 3.44
N PHE A 104 18.40 -12.32 2.63
CA PHE A 104 19.34 -13.41 2.33
C PHE A 104 20.23 -13.14 1.11
N SER A 105 20.23 -11.91 0.58
CA SER A 105 21.00 -11.51 -0.61
C SER A 105 20.69 -12.32 -1.88
N VAL A 106 19.52 -12.96 -1.96
CA VAL A 106 19.06 -13.70 -3.15
C VAL A 106 18.51 -12.74 -4.21
N VAL A 107 17.92 -11.62 -3.78
CA VAL A 107 17.36 -10.57 -4.64
C VAL A 107 18.12 -9.27 -4.38
N PRO A 108 18.45 -8.47 -5.41
CA PRO A 108 19.10 -7.17 -5.22
C PRO A 108 18.32 -6.28 -4.26
N GLY A 109 19.01 -5.63 -3.31
CA GLY A 109 18.36 -4.86 -2.25
C GLY A 109 17.40 -3.78 -2.76
N GLN A 110 17.77 -3.11 -3.86
CA GLN A 110 16.93 -2.10 -4.48
C GLN A 110 15.59 -2.68 -4.99
N LEU A 111 15.59 -3.91 -5.50
CA LEU A 111 14.38 -4.61 -5.91
C LEU A 111 13.58 -5.06 -4.67
N ALA A 112 14.26 -5.68 -3.70
CA ALA A 112 13.66 -6.27 -2.51
C ALA A 112 12.99 -5.23 -1.59
N PHE A 113 13.63 -4.09 -1.35
CA PHE A 113 13.21 -3.13 -0.31
C PHE A 113 12.43 -1.93 -0.87
N TRP A 114 12.54 -1.65 -2.16
CA TRP A 114 11.89 -0.49 -2.78
C TRP A 114 10.94 -0.87 -3.92
N HIS A 115 11.45 -1.42 -5.02
CA HIS A 115 10.63 -1.65 -6.22
C HIS A 115 9.50 -2.64 -5.97
N ALA A 116 9.73 -3.68 -5.17
CA ALA A 116 8.70 -4.65 -4.79
C ALA A 116 7.48 -3.98 -4.15
N TRP A 117 7.70 -2.99 -3.29
CA TRP A 117 6.64 -2.32 -2.55
C TRP A 117 5.95 -1.21 -3.35
N VAL A 118 6.69 -0.46 -4.17
CA VAL A 118 6.08 0.47 -5.13
C VAL A 118 5.24 -0.30 -6.16
N GLY A 119 5.77 -1.41 -6.67
CA GLY A 119 5.07 -2.31 -7.59
C GLY A 119 3.81 -2.91 -6.98
N ALA A 120 3.89 -3.44 -5.75
CA ALA A 120 2.71 -3.96 -5.04
C ALA A 120 1.64 -2.87 -4.85
N THR A 121 2.05 -1.65 -4.51
CA THR A 121 1.12 -0.51 -4.36
C THR A 121 0.46 -0.14 -5.68
N ALA A 122 1.23 -0.04 -6.76
CA ALA A 122 0.72 0.28 -8.09
C ALA A 122 -0.28 -0.78 -8.59
N VAL A 123 0.09 -2.06 -8.48
CA VAL A 123 -0.79 -3.18 -8.86
C VAL A 123 -2.02 -3.24 -7.97
N GLY A 124 -1.86 -3.09 -6.65
CA GLY A 124 -2.95 -3.09 -5.69
C GLY A 124 -3.99 -2.01 -5.99
N TYR A 125 -3.56 -0.80 -6.36
CA TYR A 125 -4.48 0.27 -6.77
C TYR A 125 -5.10 0.08 -8.14
N CYS A 126 -4.34 -0.39 -9.14
CA CYS A 126 -4.92 -0.74 -10.43
C CYS A 126 -6.02 -1.79 -10.27
N TRP A 127 -5.77 -2.83 -9.47
CA TRP A 127 -6.75 -3.89 -9.20
C TRP A 127 -7.96 -3.38 -8.42
N THR A 128 -7.73 -2.63 -7.34
CA THR A 128 -8.81 -2.01 -6.55
C THR A 128 -9.69 -1.12 -7.44
N GLY A 129 -9.07 -0.34 -8.32
CA GLY A 129 -9.75 0.50 -9.29
C GLY A 129 -10.63 -0.30 -10.25
N GLY A 130 -10.09 -1.37 -10.85
CA GLY A 130 -10.83 -2.25 -11.75
C GLY A 130 -11.99 -2.98 -11.08
N VAL A 131 -11.81 -3.46 -9.85
CA VAL A 131 -12.88 -4.08 -9.05
C VAL A 131 -14.02 -3.09 -8.80
N LEU A 132 -13.70 -1.85 -8.45
CA LEU A 132 -14.70 -0.81 -8.17
C LEU A 132 -15.42 -0.34 -9.43
N GLU A 133 -14.72 -0.21 -10.57
CA GLU A 133 -15.34 0.05 -11.88
C GLU A 133 -16.34 -1.05 -12.24
N GLY A 134 -15.92 -2.32 -12.13
CA GLY A 134 -16.79 -3.48 -12.39
C GLY A 134 -17.99 -3.58 -11.43
N ALA A 135 -17.86 -3.06 -10.21
CA ALA A 135 -18.92 -3.00 -9.21
C ALA A 135 -19.85 -1.77 -9.35
N GLY A 136 -19.75 -1.01 -10.46
CA GLY A 136 -20.60 0.16 -10.70
C GLY A 136 -20.25 1.39 -9.87
N GLN A 137 -19.01 1.49 -9.39
CA GLN A 137 -18.51 2.61 -8.60
C GLN A 137 -17.38 3.37 -9.33
N PRO A 138 -17.65 3.88 -10.56
CA PRO A 138 -16.61 4.42 -11.45
C PRO A 138 -15.85 5.60 -10.84
N VAL A 139 -16.54 6.48 -10.09
CA VAL A 139 -15.89 7.63 -9.47
C VAL A 139 -14.80 7.21 -8.47
N ARG A 140 -15.07 6.17 -7.67
CA ARG A 140 -14.08 5.62 -6.73
C ARG A 140 -13.00 4.84 -7.47
N GLY A 141 -13.41 3.99 -8.41
CA GLY A 141 -12.51 3.15 -9.19
C GLY A 141 -11.45 3.95 -9.95
N ARG A 142 -11.85 5.03 -10.63
CA ARG A 142 -10.92 5.93 -11.34
C ARG A 142 -9.93 6.63 -10.42
N GLY A 143 -10.33 6.95 -9.18
CA GLY A 143 -9.42 7.53 -8.19
C GLY A 143 -8.26 6.56 -7.89
N TYR A 144 -8.56 5.28 -7.68
CA TYR A 144 -7.54 4.26 -7.48
C TYR A 144 -6.75 3.94 -8.74
N LEU A 145 -7.39 3.86 -9.92
CA LEU A 145 -6.66 3.68 -11.19
C LEU A 145 -5.63 4.81 -11.41
N GLY A 146 -6.02 6.06 -11.14
CA GLY A 146 -5.10 7.19 -11.23
C GLY A 146 -3.94 7.09 -10.23
N ALA A 147 -4.20 6.64 -9.00
CA ALA A 147 -3.13 6.35 -8.04
C ALA A 147 -2.20 5.22 -8.53
N GLY A 148 -2.76 4.18 -9.14
CA GLY A 148 -2.00 3.12 -9.79
C GLY A 148 -1.08 3.64 -10.90
N VAL A 149 -1.58 4.56 -11.75
CA VAL A 149 -0.77 5.24 -12.77
C VAL A 149 0.36 6.07 -12.16
N VAL A 150 0.10 6.81 -11.08
CA VAL A 150 1.15 7.52 -10.34
C VAL A 150 2.20 6.55 -9.79
N GLY A 151 1.77 5.41 -9.25
CA GLY A 151 2.66 4.36 -8.77
C GLY A 151 3.52 3.73 -9.87
N LEU A 152 2.94 3.46 -11.05
CA LEU A 152 3.69 3.00 -12.21
C LEU A 152 4.72 4.04 -12.68
N GLY A 153 4.36 5.33 -12.67
CA GLY A 153 5.29 6.42 -12.95
C GLY A 153 6.44 6.46 -11.96
N LEU A 154 6.15 6.36 -10.66
CA LEU A 154 7.17 6.30 -9.60
C LEU A 154 8.09 5.08 -9.78
N LEU A 155 7.53 3.92 -10.12
CA LEU A 155 8.29 2.71 -10.41
C LEU A 155 9.20 2.89 -11.62
N ALA A 156 8.71 3.48 -12.70
CA ALA A 156 9.48 3.73 -13.91
C ALA A 156 10.66 4.70 -13.63
N ILE A 157 10.41 5.79 -12.91
CA ILE A 157 11.47 6.73 -12.48
C ILE A 157 12.48 5.99 -11.59
N GLY A 158 12.01 5.20 -10.61
CA GLY A 158 12.89 4.41 -9.74
C GLY A 158 13.76 3.41 -10.49
N ALA A 159 13.25 2.85 -11.59
CA ALA A 159 13.98 1.88 -12.41
C ALA A 159 15.08 2.51 -13.28
N VAL A 160 14.87 3.74 -13.77
CA VAL A 160 15.82 4.40 -14.71
C VAL A 160 16.66 5.50 -14.08
N ALA A 161 16.19 6.09 -12.98
CA ALA A 161 16.78 7.26 -12.34
C ALA A 161 16.64 7.20 -10.82
N PHE A 162 16.96 6.04 -10.21
CA PHE A 162 16.84 5.82 -8.78
C PHE A 162 17.46 6.90 -7.86
N PRO A 163 18.61 7.53 -8.19
CA PRO A 163 19.16 8.61 -7.35
C PRO A 163 18.20 9.78 -7.13
N LEU A 164 17.25 10.01 -8.04
CA LEU A 164 16.21 11.04 -7.88
C LEU A 164 15.14 10.66 -6.83
N VAL A 165 15.09 9.39 -6.43
CA VAL A 165 14.08 8.83 -5.53
C VAL A 165 14.70 8.41 -4.20
N SER A 166 15.98 8.04 -4.18
CA SER A 166 16.60 7.39 -3.02
C SER A 166 16.57 8.21 -1.74
N SER A 167 16.60 9.54 -1.82
CA SER A 167 16.63 10.41 -0.64
C SER A 167 15.29 10.53 0.09
N ALA A 168 14.16 10.38 -0.61
CA ALA A 168 12.81 10.56 -0.05
C ALA A 168 11.81 9.49 -0.51
N GLY A 169 12.30 8.37 -1.05
CA GLY A 169 11.47 7.33 -1.66
C GLY A 169 10.39 6.85 -0.71
N TYR A 170 10.75 6.39 0.50
CA TYR A 170 9.75 5.85 1.43
C TYR A 170 8.68 6.88 1.81
N LEU A 171 8.98 8.18 1.84
CA LEU A 171 7.94 9.21 1.99
C LEU A 171 7.04 9.34 0.76
N ALA A 172 7.60 9.23 -0.44
CA ALA A 172 6.81 9.21 -1.67
C ALA A 172 5.87 7.99 -1.68
N LEU A 173 6.34 6.84 -1.21
CA LEU A 173 5.52 5.64 -1.04
C LEU A 173 4.47 5.81 0.07
N ALA A 174 4.79 6.50 1.16
CA ALA A 174 3.85 6.84 2.21
C ALA A 174 2.67 7.66 1.65
N ALA A 175 2.97 8.69 0.87
CA ALA A 175 1.97 9.53 0.21
C ALA A 175 1.14 8.73 -0.80
N LEU A 176 1.80 7.98 -1.68
CA LEU A 176 1.16 7.13 -2.68
C LEU A 176 0.22 6.11 -2.03
N HIS A 177 0.62 5.51 -0.91
CA HIS A 177 -0.18 4.52 -0.20
C HIS A 177 -1.34 5.15 0.59
N ALA A 178 -1.13 6.26 1.27
CA ALA A 178 -2.14 6.76 2.21
C ALA A 178 -3.22 7.60 1.53
N LEU A 179 -2.82 8.45 0.59
CA LEU A 179 -3.72 9.46 0.02
C LEU A 179 -4.90 8.87 -0.74
N PRO A 180 -4.78 7.81 -1.55
CA PRO A 180 -5.93 7.23 -2.24
C PRO A 180 -7.03 6.80 -1.26
N MET A 181 -6.66 6.18 -0.14
CA MET A 181 -7.60 5.77 0.90
C MET A 181 -8.21 6.96 1.65
N LEU A 182 -7.40 7.95 2.03
CA LEU A 182 -7.88 9.18 2.69
C LEU A 182 -8.88 9.95 1.80
N LEU A 183 -8.59 10.02 0.50
CA LEU A 183 -9.43 10.72 -0.48
C LEU A 183 -10.67 9.91 -0.85
N ASP A 184 -10.63 8.58 -0.73
CA ASP A 184 -11.79 7.73 -1.01
C ASP A 184 -12.89 7.87 0.04
N VAL A 185 -12.52 8.11 1.30
CA VAL A 185 -13.47 8.49 2.37
C VAL A 185 -14.18 9.81 2.04
N ARG A 186 -13.56 10.68 1.22
CA ARG A 186 -14.14 11.94 0.74
C ARG A 186 -14.87 11.73 -0.59
N THR A 187 -16.02 11.08 -0.54
CA THR A 187 -16.79 10.63 -1.72
C THR A 187 -17.20 11.76 -2.67
N ALA A 188 -17.31 13.00 -2.18
CA ALA A 188 -17.67 14.17 -2.99
C ALA A 188 -16.59 14.62 -4.00
N LEU A 189 -15.34 14.16 -3.86
CA LEU A 189 -14.25 14.62 -4.73
C LEU A 189 -14.24 13.87 -6.08
N PRO A 190 -14.13 14.57 -7.22
CA PRO A 190 -13.95 13.95 -8.53
C PRO A 190 -12.66 13.12 -8.60
N ALA A 191 -12.68 12.05 -9.40
CA ALA A 191 -11.54 11.16 -9.58
C ALA A 191 -10.27 11.91 -10.02
N ALA A 192 -10.38 12.81 -11.00
CA ALA A 192 -9.26 13.61 -11.48
C ALA A 192 -8.60 14.41 -10.36
N HIS A 193 -9.39 15.04 -9.49
CA HIS A 193 -8.86 15.77 -8.34
C HIS A 193 -8.11 14.85 -7.37
N ARG A 194 -8.65 13.64 -7.10
CA ARG A 194 -7.96 12.67 -6.24
C ARG A 194 -6.61 12.26 -6.82
N THR A 195 -6.58 11.95 -8.12
CA THR A 195 -5.34 11.61 -8.84
C THR A 195 -4.34 12.76 -8.83
N SER A 196 -4.79 13.99 -9.09
CA SER A 196 -3.93 15.17 -9.04
C SER A 196 -3.33 15.39 -7.67
N VAL A 197 -4.12 15.25 -6.59
CA VAL A 197 -3.60 15.38 -5.21
C VAL A 197 -2.53 14.33 -4.92
N VAL A 198 -2.76 13.06 -5.29
CA VAL A 198 -1.77 11.98 -5.11
C VAL A 198 -0.50 12.29 -5.91
N GLY A 199 -0.63 12.64 -7.18
CA GLY A 199 0.50 12.96 -8.05
C GLY A 199 1.32 14.16 -7.58
N VAL A 200 0.64 15.25 -7.20
CA VAL A 200 1.29 16.47 -6.67
C VAL A 200 2.01 16.17 -5.37
N ALA A 201 1.41 15.41 -4.45
CA ALA A 201 2.05 15.06 -3.18
C ALA A 201 3.30 14.19 -3.40
N VAL A 202 3.21 13.16 -4.24
CA VAL A 202 4.37 12.32 -4.59
C VAL A 202 5.47 13.17 -5.23
N ALA A 203 5.14 14.00 -6.22
CA ALA A 203 6.11 14.87 -6.89
C ALA A 203 6.75 15.87 -5.92
N ALA A 204 5.96 16.51 -5.04
CA ALA A 204 6.46 17.47 -4.07
C ALA A 204 7.45 16.82 -3.07
N VAL A 205 7.15 15.59 -2.62
CA VAL A 205 8.06 14.84 -1.74
C VAL A 205 9.38 14.52 -2.45
N LEU A 206 9.32 14.07 -3.72
CA LEU A 206 10.53 13.78 -4.50
C LEU A 206 11.36 15.06 -4.73
N VAL A 207 10.72 16.16 -5.11
CA VAL A 207 11.41 17.45 -5.32
C VAL A 207 12.06 17.93 -4.03
N ALA A 208 11.34 17.89 -2.90
CA ALA A 208 11.92 18.24 -1.60
C ALA A 208 13.10 17.33 -1.25
N GLY A 209 12.97 16.03 -1.50
CA GLY A 209 14.06 15.06 -1.30
C GLY A 209 15.30 15.35 -2.13
N VAL A 210 15.15 15.81 -3.38
CA VAL A 210 16.28 16.18 -4.25
C VAL A 210 16.92 17.49 -3.79
N VAL A 211 16.14 18.45 -3.29
CA VAL A 211 16.65 19.76 -2.83
C VAL A 211 17.43 19.64 -1.52
N VAL A 212 17.08 18.68 -0.66
CA VAL A 212 17.68 18.51 0.68
C VAL A 212 18.83 17.50 0.69
N ALA A 213 18.94 16.64 -0.32
CA ALA A 213 20.01 15.63 -0.45
C ALA A 213 21.35 16.25 -0.86
#